data_AF-A0A1A8WIV8-F1
#
_entry.id   AF-A0A1A8WIV8-F1
#
_cell.length_a   1.000
_cell.length_b   1.000
_cell.length_c   1.000
_cell.angle_alpha   90.00
_cell.angle_beta   90.00
_cell.angle_gamma   90.00
#
_symmetry.space_group_name_H-M   'P 1'
#
loop_
_entity.id
_entity.type
_entity.pdbx_description
1 polymer ?
#
loop_
_entity_poly.entity_id
_entity_poly.type
_entity_poly.pdbx_seq_one_letter_code
_entity_poly.pdbx_strand_id
1 'polypeptide(L)'
;MEKWKVILDGSPAYEIYDKFDKANNFHDSDKYFDEALKIDIGSNKIQEICRKLISNLKNKSLFVGQGINKRERCIHLHFWLYNQISEIFSNNREHEKIRNTISAIFTGWRNFNDQLTNINCSGRFFEEISLAEWNEGKILNDYFINFYYNKKYESDNVLCQKFHEYVTDIKDYYTNNKRKCVSHNKSFCNLYFKYDAIYDPDKILSNLKCNDLISDVVSYEYQYVSPVERLDSGSYTNDSQLEEVSSKNESPPSDSYSTVGVPVSLIGFLILFFFVYRFTPLKSWIRRKLSKKVTFVDNIDNVTELSDNNSEFMGINHDCSILRVPYNSD
;
A
#
# COMPACT_ATOMS: atom_id res chain seq x y z
N MET A 1 -8.80 -13.93 0.81
CA MET A 1 -7.89 -13.15 -0.07
C MET A 1 -8.39 -13.08 -1.52
N GLU A 2 -9.11 -14.10 -2.01
CA GLU A 2 -9.69 -14.13 -3.39
C GLU A 2 -10.45 -12.85 -3.78
N LYS A 3 -11.22 -12.27 -2.84
CA LYS A 3 -12.09 -11.10 -3.07
C LYS A 3 -11.38 -9.88 -3.68
N TRP A 4 -10.11 -9.62 -3.32
CA TRP A 4 -9.37 -8.44 -3.76
C TRP A 4 -8.15 -8.76 -4.61
N LYS A 5 -8.08 -10.01 -5.12
CA LYS A 5 -6.90 -10.52 -5.81
C LYS A 5 -6.44 -9.61 -6.94
N VAL A 6 -7.35 -9.03 -7.73
CA VAL A 6 -6.99 -8.15 -8.86
C VAL A 6 -6.27 -6.86 -8.42
N ILE A 7 -6.61 -6.30 -7.26
CA ILE A 7 -5.98 -5.08 -6.75
C ILE A 7 -4.70 -5.39 -5.96
N LEU A 8 -4.68 -6.55 -5.29
CA LEU A 8 -3.56 -6.95 -4.44
C LEU A 8 -2.46 -7.69 -5.20
N ASP A 9 -2.76 -8.31 -6.34
CA ASP A 9 -1.76 -9.01 -7.15
C ASP A 9 -0.74 -8.02 -7.74
N GLY A 10 0.55 -8.34 -7.58
CA GLY A 10 1.64 -7.43 -7.90
C GLY A 10 1.58 -6.08 -7.17
N SER A 11 0.90 -6.01 -6.01
CA SER A 11 0.90 -4.82 -5.16
C SER A 11 2.13 -4.80 -4.24
N PRO A 12 2.58 -3.61 -3.79
CA PRO A 12 3.77 -3.50 -2.94
C PRO A 12 3.71 -4.31 -1.65
N ALA A 13 2.54 -4.39 -0.99
CA ALA A 13 2.38 -5.25 0.19
C ALA A 13 2.52 -6.73 -0.17
N TYR A 14 1.89 -7.17 -1.27
CA TYR A 14 1.91 -8.57 -1.71
C TYR A 14 3.30 -9.02 -2.15
N GLU A 15 4.05 -8.17 -2.87
CA GLU A 15 5.45 -8.43 -3.22
C GLU A 15 6.36 -8.60 -2.00
N ILE A 16 6.05 -7.97 -0.86
CA ILE A 16 6.81 -8.18 0.38
C ILE A 16 6.51 -9.57 0.94
N TYR A 17 5.24 -9.97 1.02
CA TYR A 17 4.85 -11.28 1.51
C TYR A 17 5.41 -12.41 0.65
N ASP A 18 5.31 -12.30 -0.68
CA ASP A 18 5.85 -13.29 -1.62
C ASP A 18 7.36 -13.51 -1.42
N LYS A 19 8.12 -12.44 -1.09
CA LYS A 19 9.54 -12.57 -0.75
C LYS A 19 9.77 -13.32 0.56
N PHE A 20 8.90 -13.13 1.56
CA PHE A 20 8.97 -13.88 2.82
C PHE A 20 8.60 -15.35 2.65
N ASP A 21 7.62 -15.65 1.79
CA ASP A 21 7.18 -17.01 1.50
C ASP A 21 8.24 -17.84 0.75
N LYS A 22 8.99 -17.19 -0.13
CA LYS A 22 10.08 -17.80 -0.92
C LYS A 22 11.37 -18.06 -0.14
N ALA A 23 11.42 -17.74 1.15
CA ALA A 23 12.61 -17.99 1.96
C ALA A 23 12.88 -19.50 2.09
N ASN A 24 14.11 -19.91 1.76
CA ASN A 24 14.55 -21.29 1.97
C ASN A 24 14.61 -21.61 3.47
N ASN A 25 14.29 -22.84 3.86
CA ASN A 25 14.36 -23.26 5.26
C ASN A 25 15.82 -23.25 5.77
N PHE A 26 16.05 -22.63 6.94
CA PHE A 26 17.34 -22.67 7.63
C PHE A 26 17.32 -23.72 8.73
N HIS A 27 17.85 -24.92 8.46
CA HIS A 27 17.67 -26.09 9.32
C HIS A 27 18.26 -25.96 10.75
N ASP A 28 19.31 -25.14 10.94
CA ASP A 28 19.91 -24.91 12.27
C ASP A 28 19.13 -23.89 13.13
N SER A 29 17.91 -23.50 12.72
CA SER A 29 17.08 -22.57 13.50
C SER A 29 16.37 -23.24 14.67
N ASP A 30 16.19 -24.55 14.65
CA ASP A 30 15.27 -25.24 15.56
C ASP A 30 15.63 -25.00 17.04
N LYS A 31 16.93 -24.91 17.34
CA LYS A 31 17.48 -24.59 18.67
C LYS A 31 16.96 -23.29 19.29
N TYR A 32 16.42 -22.37 18.50
CA TYR A 32 15.85 -21.13 19.00
C TYR A 32 14.40 -21.31 19.45
N PHE A 33 13.71 -22.34 18.96
CA PHE A 33 12.27 -22.52 19.09
C PHE A 33 11.88 -23.78 19.88
N ASP A 34 12.76 -24.30 20.75
CA ASP A 34 12.54 -25.53 21.51
C ASP A 34 11.17 -25.55 22.22
N GLU A 35 10.72 -24.42 22.77
CA GLU A 35 9.41 -24.30 23.41
C GLU A 35 8.25 -24.44 22.41
N ALA A 36 8.35 -23.81 21.24
CA ALA A 36 7.31 -23.87 20.21
C ALA A 36 7.25 -25.25 19.56
N LEU A 37 8.39 -25.94 19.44
CA LEU A 37 8.50 -27.26 18.81
C LEU A 37 7.99 -28.41 19.71
N LYS A 38 7.85 -28.18 21.02
CA LYS A 38 7.23 -29.15 21.96
C LYS A 38 5.71 -29.25 21.81
N ILE A 39 5.09 -28.39 21.00
CA ILE A 39 3.64 -28.31 20.85
C ILE A 39 3.17 -29.32 19.81
N ASP A 40 2.29 -30.22 20.22
CA ASP A 40 1.86 -31.40 19.44
C ASP A 40 1.07 -31.05 18.17
N ILE A 41 0.19 -30.03 18.23
CA ILE A 41 -0.64 -29.65 17.08
C ILE A 41 0.15 -28.81 16.10
N GLY A 42 0.31 -29.31 14.87
CA GLY A 42 0.92 -28.56 13.78
C GLY A 42 2.43 -28.41 13.90
N SER A 43 3.09 -29.19 14.76
CA SER A 43 4.53 -29.15 15.05
C SER A 43 5.40 -29.03 13.79
N ASN A 44 5.16 -29.86 12.76
CA ASN A 44 5.89 -29.81 11.49
C ASN A 44 5.72 -28.47 10.75
N LYS A 45 4.50 -27.91 10.74
CA LYS A 45 4.21 -26.62 10.10
C LYS A 45 4.79 -25.46 10.90
N ILE A 46 4.70 -25.53 12.23
CA ILE A 46 5.34 -24.56 13.15
C ILE A 46 6.84 -24.56 12.92
N GLN A 47 7.47 -25.74 12.84
CA GLN A 47 8.90 -25.87 12.55
C GLN A 47 9.27 -25.22 11.21
N GLU A 48 8.47 -25.45 10.15
CA GLU A 48 8.67 -24.81 8.85
C GLU A 48 8.59 -23.28 8.94
N ILE A 49 7.56 -22.74 9.60
CA ILE A 49 7.40 -21.30 9.81
C ILE A 49 8.58 -20.72 10.58
N CYS A 50 9.02 -21.36 11.67
CA CYS A 50 10.16 -20.93 12.47
C CYS A 50 11.45 -20.90 11.63
N ARG A 51 11.70 -21.93 10.81
CA ARG A 51 12.84 -21.97 9.88
C ARG A 51 12.80 -20.84 8.87
N LYS A 52 11.64 -20.58 8.25
CA LYS A 52 11.45 -19.47 7.31
C LYS A 52 11.62 -18.11 7.98
N LEU A 53 11.11 -17.94 9.21
CA LEU A 53 11.25 -16.71 9.98
C LEU A 53 12.73 -16.35 10.18
N ILE A 54 13.57 -17.31 10.57
CA ILE A 54 15.02 -17.07 10.73
C ILE A 54 15.69 -16.75 9.39
N SER A 55 15.34 -17.46 8.33
CA SER A 55 15.86 -17.16 6.99
C SER A 55 15.51 -15.73 6.55
N ASN A 56 14.27 -15.31 6.77
CA ASN A 56 13.81 -13.96 6.51
C ASN A 56 14.60 -12.93 7.33
N LEU A 57 14.76 -13.15 8.64
CA LEU A 57 15.49 -12.24 9.53
C LEU A 57 16.97 -12.11 9.17
N LYS A 58 17.62 -13.19 8.72
CA LYS A 58 19.01 -13.18 8.25
C LYS A 58 19.18 -12.40 6.94
N ASN A 59 18.18 -12.43 6.06
CA ASN A 59 18.28 -11.82 4.75
C ASN A 59 18.10 -10.29 4.83
N LYS A 60 19.21 -9.59 5.05
CA LYS A 60 19.26 -8.12 5.10
C LYS A 60 18.64 -7.45 3.87
N SER A 61 18.69 -8.08 2.70
CA SER A 61 18.13 -7.51 1.47
C SER A 61 16.61 -7.30 1.56
N LEU A 62 15.90 -8.08 2.39
CA LEU A 62 14.45 -7.97 2.57
C LEU A 62 14.04 -6.71 3.32
N PHE A 63 14.98 -6.10 4.07
CA PHE A 63 14.77 -4.93 4.93
C PHE A 63 15.37 -3.65 4.36
N VAL A 64 15.85 -3.69 3.12
CA VAL A 64 16.34 -2.53 2.36
C VAL A 64 15.60 -2.43 1.03
N GLY A 65 15.34 -1.21 0.56
CA GLY A 65 14.66 -1.01 -0.72
C GLY A 65 14.15 0.41 -0.92
N GLN A 66 13.84 0.76 -2.16
CA GLN A 66 13.17 2.02 -2.48
C GLN A 66 11.68 1.97 -2.12
N GLY A 67 11.11 3.11 -1.77
CA GLY A 67 9.70 3.25 -1.42
C GLY A 67 9.43 2.85 0.03
N ILE A 68 9.49 1.55 0.34
CA ILE A 68 9.06 0.99 1.63
C ILE A 68 10.24 0.87 2.61
N ASN A 69 10.12 1.50 3.77
CA ASN A 69 11.20 1.57 4.75
C ASN A 69 11.33 0.29 5.61
N LYS A 70 12.43 0.19 6.35
CA LYS A 70 12.74 -0.95 7.24
C LYS A 70 11.62 -1.22 8.26
N ARG A 71 11.06 -0.19 8.89
CA ARG A 71 9.98 -0.33 9.88
C ARG A 71 8.73 -0.94 9.24
N GLU A 72 8.31 -0.43 8.10
CA GLU A 72 7.16 -0.98 7.35
C GLU A 72 7.40 -2.45 6.99
N ARG A 73 8.60 -2.83 6.54
CA ARG A 73 8.94 -4.23 6.23
C ARG A 73 8.92 -5.12 7.47
N CYS A 74 9.37 -4.63 8.63
CA CYS A 74 9.25 -5.38 9.88
C CYS A 74 7.78 -5.58 10.30
N ILE A 75 6.92 -4.58 10.07
CA ILE A 75 5.48 -4.70 10.33
C ILE A 75 4.87 -5.79 9.42
N HIS A 76 5.23 -5.82 8.13
CA HIS A 76 4.80 -6.90 7.23
C HIS A 76 5.30 -8.26 7.71
N LEU A 77 6.53 -8.38 8.24
CA LEU A 77 7.01 -9.66 8.77
C LEU A 77 6.18 -10.14 9.97
N HIS A 78 5.68 -9.23 10.81
CA HIS A 78 4.75 -9.59 11.89
C HIS A 78 3.44 -10.12 11.31
N PHE A 79 2.81 -9.36 10.40
CA PHE A 79 1.55 -9.79 9.77
C PHE A 79 1.69 -11.07 8.95
N TRP A 80 2.83 -11.27 8.30
CA TRP A 80 3.18 -12.52 7.63
C TRP A 80 3.18 -13.67 8.63
N LEU A 81 3.94 -13.56 9.73
CA LEU A 81 4.05 -14.61 10.74
C LEU A 81 2.68 -14.95 11.33
N TYR A 82 1.90 -13.93 11.72
CA TYR A 82 0.56 -14.14 12.25
C TYR A 82 -0.41 -14.76 11.24
N ASN A 83 -0.32 -14.40 9.95
CA ASN A 83 -1.12 -15.03 8.90
C ASN A 83 -0.76 -16.52 8.75
N GLN A 84 0.52 -16.87 8.70
CA GLN A 84 0.98 -18.25 8.62
C GLN A 84 0.49 -19.09 9.82
N ILE A 85 0.55 -18.52 11.03
CA ILE A 85 0.03 -19.16 12.25
C ILE A 85 -1.49 -19.31 12.18
N SER A 86 -2.20 -18.28 11.72
CA SER A 86 -3.66 -18.31 11.58
C SER A 86 -4.12 -19.43 10.65
N GLU A 87 -3.38 -19.72 9.57
CA GLU A 87 -3.69 -20.80 8.65
C GLU A 87 -3.58 -22.19 9.33
N ILE A 88 -2.58 -22.39 10.19
CA ILE A 88 -2.43 -23.64 10.97
C ILE A 88 -3.64 -23.84 11.91
N PHE A 89 -4.07 -22.78 12.58
CA PHE A 89 -5.08 -22.86 13.64
C PHE A 89 -6.50 -22.49 13.19
N SER A 90 -6.76 -22.38 11.88
CA SER A 90 -8.03 -21.95 11.29
C SER A 90 -9.29 -22.61 11.90
N ASN A 91 -9.18 -23.88 12.29
CA ASN A 91 -10.29 -24.68 12.84
C ASN A 91 -10.10 -25.06 14.32
N ASN A 92 -9.03 -24.58 14.96
CA ASN A 92 -8.70 -24.94 16.33
C ASN A 92 -9.38 -23.96 17.32
N ARG A 93 -9.96 -24.51 18.39
CA ARG A 93 -10.69 -23.74 19.42
C ARG A 93 -9.95 -23.65 20.77
N GLU A 94 -8.77 -24.27 20.87
CA GLU A 94 -7.90 -24.24 22.05
C GLU A 94 -7.14 -22.90 22.12
N HIS A 95 -7.87 -21.82 22.41
CA HIS A 95 -7.33 -20.44 22.40
C HIS A 95 -6.06 -20.29 23.27
N GLU A 96 -6.01 -20.92 24.43
CA GLU A 96 -4.84 -20.88 25.31
C GLU A 96 -3.61 -21.54 24.67
N LYS A 97 -3.78 -22.70 24.04
CA LYS A 97 -2.71 -23.42 23.35
C LYS A 97 -2.19 -22.62 22.16
N ILE A 98 -3.08 -21.99 21.39
CA ILE A 98 -2.71 -21.10 20.29
C ILE A 98 -1.89 -19.91 20.83
N ARG A 99 -2.35 -19.27 21.89
CA ARG A 99 -1.65 -18.15 22.54
C ARG A 99 -0.26 -18.56 23.03
N ASN A 100 -0.16 -19.70 23.72
CA ASN A 100 1.12 -20.23 24.21
C ASN A 100 2.07 -20.57 23.04
N THR A 101 1.53 -21.10 21.93
CA THR A 101 2.31 -21.34 20.71
C THR A 101 2.90 -20.07 20.14
N ILE A 102 2.07 -19.04 19.96
CA ILE A 102 2.51 -17.75 19.43
C ILE A 102 3.57 -17.14 20.36
N SER A 103 3.33 -17.14 21.67
CA SER A 103 4.29 -16.65 22.66
C SER A 103 5.65 -17.35 22.54
N ALA A 104 5.66 -18.68 22.47
CA ALA A 104 6.88 -19.48 22.30
C ALA A 104 7.63 -19.18 20.99
N ILE A 105 6.90 -18.95 19.88
CA ILE A 105 7.51 -18.53 18.60
C ILE A 105 8.19 -17.15 18.77
N PHE A 106 7.54 -16.19 19.42
CA PHE A 106 8.12 -14.86 19.64
C PHE A 106 9.29 -14.88 20.64
N THR A 107 9.27 -15.78 21.63
CA THR A 107 10.43 -16.07 22.48
C THR A 107 11.60 -16.56 21.61
N GLY A 108 11.38 -17.50 20.69
CA GLY A 108 12.44 -17.96 19.80
C GLY A 108 12.97 -16.90 18.84
N TRP A 109 12.10 -16.01 18.35
CA TRP A 109 12.55 -14.82 17.61
C TRP A 109 13.48 -13.95 18.49
N ARG A 110 13.10 -13.64 19.73
CA ARG A 110 13.94 -12.88 20.66
C ARG A 110 15.30 -13.57 20.87
N ASN A 111 15.29 -14.86 21.19
CA ASN A 111 16.51 -15.65 21.42
C ASN A 111 17.46 -15.62 20.21
N PHE A 112 16.92 -15.67 18.99
CA PHE A 112 17.72 -15.53 17.78
C PHE A 112 18.36 -14.13 17.67
N ASN A 113 17.57 -13.08 17.91
CA ASN A 113 18.03 -11.70 17.85
C ASN A 113 19.11 -11.39 18.88
N ASP A 114 19.06 -11.99 20.08
CA ASP A 114 20.04 -11.79 21.15
C ASP A 114 21.46 -12.25 20.74
N GLN A 115 21.57 -13.10 19.71
CA GLN A 115 22.84 -13.53 19.14
C GLN A 115 23.37 -12.60 18.03
N LEU A 116 22.58 -11.62 17.61
CA LEU A 116 22.92 -10.73 16.51
C LEU A 116 23.50 -9.42 17.02
N THR A 117 24.59 -8.98 16.41
CA THR A 117 25.13 -7.63 16.64
C THR A 117 24.32 -6.53 15.94
N ASN A 118 23.53 -6.90 14.93
CA ASN A 118 22.75 -5.97 14.12
C ASN A 118 21.37 -6.55 13.82
N ILE A 119 20.36 -6.10 14.57
CA ILE A 119 18.99 -6.60 14.44
C ILE A 119 18.27 -5.94 13.26
N ASN A 120 17.72 -6.77 12.38
CA ASN A 120 16.86 -6.30 11.29
C ASN A 120 15.46 -5.98 11.81
N CYS A 121 14.82 -6.90 12.51
CA CYS A 121 13.49 -6.70 13.08
C CYS A 121 13.40 -7.38 14.44
N SER A 122 12.74 -6.71 15.39
CA SER A 122 12.44 -7.27 16.71
C SER A 122 11.00 -7.73 16.76
N GLY A 123 10.79 -8.96 17.22
CA GLY A 123 9.45 -9.51 17.41
C GLY A 123 8.74 -8.85 18.60
N ARG A 124 7.45 -8.55 18.42
CA ARG A 124 6.55 -8.07 19.48
C ARG A 124 5.35 -8.99 19.59
N PHE A 125 5.20 -9.60 20.76
CA PHE A 125 4.03 -10.40 21.12
C PHE A 125 3.04 -9.53 21.89
N PHE A 126 1.76 -9.63 21.54
CA PHE A 126 0.67 -8.94 22.22
C PHE A 126 -0.32 -10.01 22.67
N GLU A 127 -0.40 -10.23 23.98
CA GLU A 127 -1.13 -11.33 24.58
C GLU A 127 -2.65 -11.17 24.44
N GLU A 128 -3.11 -9.92 24.51
CA GLU A 128 -4.50 -9.50 24.51
C GLU A 128 -5.11 -9.40 23.11
N ILE A 129 -4.34 -9.67 22.05
CA ILE A 129 -4.75 -9.50 20.66
C ILE A 129 -4.99 -10.86 20.00
N SER A 130 -6.21 -11.08 19.55
CA SER A 130 -6.61 -12.32 18.88
C SER A 130 -6.02 -12.45 17.47
N LEU A 131 -5.94 -13.68 16.95
CA LEU A 131 -5.56 -13.92 15.55
C LEU A 131 -6.50 -13.20 14.56
N ALA A 132 -7.78 -13.09 14.89
CA ALA A 132 -8.75 -12.35 14.08
C ALA A 132 -8.40 -10.85 14.02
N GLU A 133 -8.03 -10.24 15.13
CA GLU A 133 -7.57 -8.84 15.17
C GLU A 133 -6.25 -8.64 14.41
N TRP A 134 -5.33 -9.60 14.46
CA TRP A 134 -4.13 -9.59 13.61
C TRP A 134 -4.46 -9.64 12.13
N ASN A 135 -5.42 -10.46 11.73
CA ASN A 135 -5.88 -10.55 10.34
C ASN A 135 -6.57 -9.25 9.90
N GLU A 136 -7.41 -8.63 10.74
CA GLU A 136 -7.97 -7.28 10.47
C GLU A 136 -6.85 -6.22 10.34
N GLY A 137 -5.86 -6.26 11.24
CA GLY A 137 -4.71 -5.35 11.18
C GLY A 137 -3.90 -5.51 9.89
N LYS A 138 -3.72 -6.75 9.42
CA LYS A 138 -3.06 -7.05 8.15
C LYS A 138 -3.80 -6.42 6.98
N ILE A 139 -5.12 -6.59 6.91
CA ILE A 139 -5.97 -6.00 5.87
C ILE A 139 -5.75 -4.48 5.78
N LEU A 140 -5.72 -3.81 6.93
CA LEU A 140 -5.52 -2.36 6.99
C LEU A 140 -4.09 -1.92 6.68
N ASN A 141 -3.08 -2.65 7.18
CA ASN A 141 -1.68 -2.39 6.83
C ASN A 141 -1.47 -2.50 5.32
N ASP A 142 -1.99 -3.57 4.71
CA ASP A 142 -1.88 -3.81 3.27
C ASP A 142 -2.56 -2.68 2.49
N TYR A 143 -3.75 -2.25 2.93
CA TYR A 143 -4.44 -1.08 2.41
C TYR A 143 -3.59 0.20 2.49
N PHE A 144 -3.02 0.53 3.64
CA PHE A 144 -2.22 1.75 3.81
C PHE A 144 -0.98 1.77 2.92
N ILE A 145 -0.34 0.61 2.76
CA ILE A 145 0.87 0.44 1.95
C ILE A 145 0.51 0.52 0.48
N ASN A 146 -0.53 -0.19 0.05
CA ASN A 146 -0.98 -0.19 -1.33
C ASN A 146 -1.53 1.17 -1.74
N PHE A 147 -2.35 1.83 -0.92
CA PHE A 147 -2.81 3.18 -1.21
C PHE A 147 -1.66 4.17 -1.38
N TYR A 148 -0.62 4.09 -0.54
CA TYR A 148 0.48 5.05 -0.59
C TYR A 148 1.45 4.78 -1.76
N TYR A 149 1.80 3.52 -2.00
CA TYR A 149 2.86 3.15 -2.95
C TYR A 149 2.33 2.61 -4.30
N ASN A 150 1.06 2.24 -4.41
CA ASN A 150 0.45 1.71 -5.64
C ASN A 150 -0.67 2.62 -6.14
N LYS A 151 -0.31 3.58 -6.99
CA LYS A 151 -1.23 4.53 -7.63
C LYS A 151 -1.71 4.09 -9.01
N LYS A 152 -1.60 2.79 -9.37
CA LYS A 152 -2.04 2.26 -10.67
C LYS A 152 -3.51 2.59 -11.01
N TYR A 153 -4.34 2.70 -9.98
CA TYR A 153 -5.75 3.07 -10.09
C TYR A 153 -5.98 4.50 -10.63
N GLU A 154 -4.97 5.38 -10.60
CA GLU A 154 -5.07 6.75 -11.13
C GLU A 154 -4.94 6.79 -12.67
N SER A 155 -4.37 5.75 -13.28
CA SER A 155 -4.05 5.70 -14.71
C SER A 155 -4.96 4.80 -15.54
N ASP A 156 -5.77 3.95 -14.91
CA ASP A 156 -6.62 2.97 -15.58
C ASP A 156 -8.01 2.95 -14.94
N ASN A 157 -9.05 3.13 -15.76
CA ASN A 157 -10.41 3.29 -15.26
C ASN A 157 -10.99 2.00 -14.66
N VAL A 158 -10.65 0.84 -15.23
CA VAL A 158 -11.10 -0.46 -14.71
C VAL A 158 -10.45 -0.74 -13.35
N LEU A 159 -9.15 -0.43 -13.22
CA LEU A 159 -8.45 -0.51 -11.94
C LEU A 159 -8.96 0.54 -10.95
N CYS A 160 -9.35 1.73 -11.41
CA CYS A 160 -10.01 2.74 -10.58
C CYS A 160 -11.28 2.19 -9.95
N GLN A 161 -12.18 1.60 -10.75
CA GLN A 161 -13.44 1.04 -10.26
C GLN A 161 -13.21 -0.11 -9.28
N LYS A 162 -12.29 -1.02 -9.59
CA LYS A 162 -11.91 -2.11 -8.67
C LYS A 162 -11.28 -1.59 -7.38
N PHE A 163 -10.50 -0.51 -7.47
CA PHE A 163 -9.94 0.15 -6.30
C PHE A 163 -11.03 0.84 -5.47
N HIS A 164 -12.02 1.46 -6.11
CA HIS A 164 -13.20 2.02 -5.45
C HIS A 164 -13.95 0.96 -4.65
N GLU A 165 -14.23 -0.20 -5.26
CA GLU A 165 -14.86 -1.35 -4.57
C GLU A 165 -14.01 -1.83 -3.38
N TYR A 166 -12.70 -1.97 -3.58
CA TYR A 166 -11.77 -2.34 -2.53
C TYR A 166 -11.80 -1.35 -1.35
N VAL A 167 -11.70 -0.04 -1.60
CA VAL A 167 -11.75 0.99 -0.55
C VAL A 167 -13.11 1.00 0.16
N THR A 168 -14.20 0.76 -0.58
CA THR A 168 -15.55 0.64 0.00
C THR A 168 -15.61 -0.49 1.00
N ASP A 169 -15.05 -1.67 0.68
CA ASP A 169 -14.99 -2.78 1.62
C ASP A 169 -14.10 -2.50 2.84
N ILE A 170 -13.00 -1.77 2.65
CA ILE A 170 -12.04 -1.42 3.72
C ILE A 170 -12.65 -0.45 4.74
N LYS A 171 -13.66 0.32 4.35
CA LYS A 171 -14.30 1.35 5.19
C LYS A 171 -14.71 0.84 6.57
N ASP A 172 -15.33 -0.33 6.64
CA ASP A 172 -15.79 -0.89 7.91
C ASP A 172 -14.63 -1.33 8.79
N TYR A 173 -13.61 -1.96 8.20
CA TYR A 173 -12.39 -2.33 8.92
C TYR A 173 -11.71 -1.09 9.49
N TYR A 174 -11.57 -0.02 8.69
CA TYR A 174 -10.92 1.22 9.12
C TYR A 174 -11.70 1.90 10.23
N THR A 175 -13.03 2.04 10.08
CA THR A 175 -13.89 2.71 11.06
C THR A 175 -13.87 1.98 12.40
N ASN A 176 -14.01 0.65 12.38
CA ASN A 176 -13.98 -0.17 13.58
C ASN A 176 -12.62 -0.10 14.28
N ASN A 177 -11.52 -0.20 13.54
CA ASN A 177 -10.18 -0.14 14.12
C ASN A 177 -9.84 1.27 14.60
N LYS A 178 -10.21 2.33 13.88
CA LYS A 178 -10.04 3.73 14.32
C LYS A 178 -10.70 3.95 15.68
N ARG A 179 -11.95 3.49 15.85
CA ARG A 179 -12.67 3.58 17.13
C ARG A 179 -11.96 2.82 18.23
N LYS A 180 -11.61 1.55 18.01
CA LYS A 180 -10.88 0.69 18.99
C LYS A 180 -9.54 1.33 19.40
N CYS A 181 -8.83 1.89 18.44
CA CYS A 181 -7.49 2.44 18.64
C CYS A 181 -7.51 3.81 19.35
N VAL A 182 -8.51 4.66 19.08
CA VAL A 182 -8.70 5.92 19.81
C VAL A 182 -9.15 5.66 21.26
N SER A 183 -10.07 4.72 21.48
CA SER A 183 -10.64 4.51 22.82
C SER A 183 -9.69 3.84 23.81
N HIS A 184 -8.69 3.10 23.32
CA HIS A 184 -7.84 2.26 24.18
C HIS A 184 -6.34 2.50 24.02
N ASN A 185 -5.89 3.34 23.08
CA ASN A 185 -4.48 3.54 22.69
C ASN A 185 -3.63 2.27 22.88
N LYS A 186 -4.11 1.14 22.34
CA LYS A 186 -3.43 -0.15 22.52
C LYS A 186 -2.10 -0.11 21.78
N SER A 187 -1.04 -0.62 22.39
CA SER A 187 0.30 -0.72 21.80
C SER A 187 0.29 -1.40 20.41
N PHE A 188 -0.66 -2.30 20.18
CA PHE A 188 -0.92 -2.92 18.87
C PHE A 188 -1.29 -1.90 17.78
N CYS A 189 -2.14 -0.92 18.06
CA CYS A 189 -2.52 0.11 17.09
C CYS A 189 -1.33 0.97 16.67
N ASN A 190 -0.44 1.29 17.60
CA ASN A 190 0.80 2.04 17.33
C ASN A 190 1.79 1.28 16.42
N LEU A 191 1.58 -0.02 16.22
CA LEU A 191 2.37 -0.83 15.30
C LEU A 191 2.07 -0.47 13.85
N TYR A 192 0.79 -0.36 13.46
CA TYR A 192 0.39 -0.34 12.05
C TYR A 192 -0.64 0.74 11.67
N PHE A 193 -1.47 1.20 12.61
CA PHE A 193 -2.62 2.02 12.26
C PHE A 193 -2.20 3.44 11.86
N LYS A 194 -2.73 3.95 10.73
CA LYS A 194 -2.46 5.30 10.23
C LYS A 194 -3.71 6.17 10.38
N TYR A 195 -3.61 7.23 11.18
CA TYR A 195 -4.73 8.13 11.49
C TYR A 195 -4.88 9.32 10.53
N ASP A 196 -3.90 9.56 9.68
CA ASP A 196 -3.92 10.69 8.76
C ASP A 196 -5.13 10.60 7.83
N ALA A 197 -5.81 11.74 7.62
CA ALA A 197 -7.00 11.86 6.80
C ALA A 197 -6.79 11.40 5.35
N ILE A 198 -5.54 11.38 4.84
CA ILE A 198 -5.24 10.84 3.50
C ILE A 198 -5.55 9.34 3.39
N TYR A 199 -5.56 8.61 4.50
CA TYR A 199 -5.86 7.18 4.53
C TYR A 199 -7.32 6.88 4.86
N ASP A 200 -8.12 7.91 5.14
CA ASP A 200 -9.53 7.75 5.48
C ASP A 200 -10.34 7.32 4.24
N PRO A 201 -10.97 6.13 4.26
CA PRO A 201 -11.70 5.61 3.09
C PRO A 201 -12.76 6.58 2.57
N ASP A 202 -13.46 7.32 3.43
CA ASP A 202 -14.47 8.29 2.99
C ASP A 202 -13.84 9.48 2.25
N LYS A 203 -12.66 9.90 2.69
CA LYS A 203 -11.89 10.95 1.99
C LYS A 203 -11.33 10.46 0.67
N ILE A 204 -10.93 9.19 0.58
CA ILE A 204 -10.45 8.62 -0.67
C ILE A 204 -11.59 8.47 -1.65
N LEU A 205 -12.70 7.85 -1.25
CA LEU A 205 -13.86 7.62 -2.12
C LEU A 205 -14.45 8.93 -2.67
N SER A 206 -14.57 9.97 -1.84
CA SER A 206 -15.06 11.28 -2.28
C SER A 206 -14.15 12.01 -3.27
N ASN A 207 -12.85 11.70 -3.26
CA ASN A 207 -11.87 12.31 -4.17
C ASN A 207 -11.57 11.44 -5.40
N LEU A 208 -11.92 10.15 -5.35
CA LEU A 208 -11.66 9.19 -6.41
C LEU A 208 -12.66 9.41 -7.56
N LYS A 209 -12.16 9.90 -8.70
CA LYS A 209 -12.97 10.11 -9.91
C LYS A 209 -12.66 9.00 -10.90
N CYS A 210 -13.42 7.92 -10.84
CA CYS A 210 -13.43 6.94 -11.92
C CYS A 210 -14.41 7.42 -12.98
N ASN A 211 -14.03 7.37 -14.26
CA ASN A 211 -14.98 7.62 -15.33
C ASN A 211 -16.03 6.51 -15.29
N ASP A 212 -17.30 6.87 -15.37
CA ASP A 212 -18.32 5.86 -15.63
C ASP A 212 -17.96 5.18 -16.94
N LEU A 213 -17.95 3.84 -16.93
CA LEU A 213 -17.96 3.10 -18.19
C LEU A 213 -19.33 3.41 -18.79
N ILE A 214 -19.43 4.49 -19.56
CA ILE A 214 -20.58 4.68 -20.43
C ILE A 214 -20.66 3.39 -21.23
N SER A 215 -21.83 2.78 -21.13
CA SER A 215 -22.31 1.64 -21.89
C SER A 215 -22.20 1.93 -23.39
N ASP A 216 -20.99 1.94 -23.94
CA ASP A 216 -20.73 1.92 -25.38
C ASP A 216 -20.87 0.49 -25.95
N VAL A 217 -21.46 -0.43 -25.17
CA VAL A 217 -22.14 -1.59 -25.74
C VAL A 217 -23.58 -1.17 -26.05
N VAL A 218 -23.72 -0.33 -27.08
CA VAL A 218 -24.97 -0.26 -27.84
C VAL A 218 -25.32 -1.69 -28.21
N SER A 219 -26.48 -2.13 -27.73
CA SER A 219 -27.09 -3.41 -28.02
C SER A 219 -27.19 -3.63 -29.53
N TYR A 220 -26.27 -4.41 -30.10
CA TYR A 220 -26.54 -5.06 -31.37
C TYR A 220 -27.40 -6.29 -31.06
N GLU A 221 -28.70 -6.06 -31.05
CA GLU A 221 -29.71 -7.10 -31.15
C GLU A 221 -29.45 -7.84 -32.48
N TYR A 222 -28.87 -9.04 -32.42
CA TYR A 222 -28.71 -9.88 -33.60
C TYR A 222 -30.08 -10.41 -34.01
N GLN A 223 -30.73 -9.71 -34.93
CA GLN A 223 -31.87 -10.23 -35.66
C GLN A 223 -31.38 -11.34 -36.59
N TYR A 224 -31.71 -12.58 -36.23
CA TYR A 224 -31.41 -13.78 -37.02
C TYR A 224 -32.19 -13.72 -38.34
N VAL A 225 -31.51 -13.47 -39.46
CA VAL A 225 -32.07 -13.64 -40.81
C VAL A 225 -31.22 -14.63 -41.57
N SER A 226 -31.85 -15.75 -41.93
CA SER A 226 -31.30 -16.85 -42.73
C SER A 226 -30.91 -16.39 -44.15
N PRO A 227 -29.79 -16.85 -44.73
CA PRO A 227 -29.48 -16.61 -46.14
C PRO A 227 -30.11 -17.68 -47.03
N VAL A 228 -30.95 -17.27 -47.99
CA VAL A 228 -31.26 -18.08 -49.18
C VAL A 228 -31.02 -17.25 -50.44
N GLU A 229 -30.00 -17.71 -51.16
CA GLU A 229 -29.69 -17.75 -52.60
C GLU A 229 -30.09 -16.64 -53.61
N ARG A 230 -29.14 -16.48 -54.55
CA ARG A 230 -29.01 -15.58 -55.71
C ARG A 230 -30.14 -15.71 -56.74
N LEU A 231 -30.36 -14.64 -57.52
CA LEU A 231 -30.09 -14.63 -58.97
C LEU A 231 -30.27 -13.23 -59.63
N ASP A 232 -29.27 -12.95 -60.46
CA ASP A 232 -28.98 -12.02 -61.56
C ASP A 232 -29.95 -10.97 -62.15
N SER A 233 -29.28 -9.98 -62.75
CA SER A 233 -29.60 -9.24 -63.98
C SER A 233 -30.29 -7.87 -63.92
N GLY A 234 -29.65 -6.85 -64.51
CA GLY A 234 -30.33 -5.62 -64.98
C GLY A 234 -29.48 -4.34 -65.05
N SER A 235 -29.00 -4.03 -66.25
CA SER A 235 -28.23 -2.85 -66.72
C SER A 235 -28.95 -1.48 -66.64
N TYR A 236 -28.17 -0.41 -66.91
CA TYR A 236 -28.49 0.94 -67.48
C TYR A 236 -28.24 2.12 -66.52
N THR A 237 -27.05 2.78 -66.57
CA THR A 237 -26.51 3.83 -67.47
C THR A 237 -26.78 5.27 -67.03
N ASN A 238 -25.66 6.01 -66.90
CA ASN A 238 -25.44 7.44 -67.21
C ASN A 238 -26.16 8.47 -66.31
N ASP A 239 -25.69 9.69 -66.11
CA ASP A 239 -24.45 10.46 -66.33
C ASP A 239 -24.87 11.87 -65.86
N SER A 240 -23.99 12.64 -65.25
CA SER A 240 -23.81 14.06 -65.58
C SER A 240 -22.78 14.70 -64.64
N GLN A 241 -21.69 15.05 -65.30
CA GLN A 241 -20.64 15.97 -64.92
C GLN A 241 -21.16 17.37 -64.57
N LEU A 242 -20.33 18.14 -63.86
CA LEU A 242 -20.06 19.54 -64.16
C LEU A 242 -18.62 19.86 -63.70
N GLU A 243 -17.72 20.01 -64.67
CA GLU A 243 -16.43 20.70 -64.55
C GLU A 243 -16.61 22.20 -64.84
N GLU A 244 -15.75 23.05 -64.26
CA GLU A 244 -14.81 23.93 -65.01
C GLU A 244 -13.96 24.75 -64.02
N VAL A 245 -12.62 24.59 -64.00
CA VAL A 245 -11.56 25.44 -64.64
C VAL A 245 -11.27 26.74 -63.86
N SER A 246 -10.07 27.33 -63.75
CA SER A 246 -8.64 26.98 -63.78
C SER A 246 -7.87 28.32 -63.70
N SER A 247 -6.63 28.29 -63.17
CA SER A 247 -5.43 28.98 -63.70
C SER A 247 -4.74 30.09 -62.86
N LYS A 248 -3.41 30.04 -62.97
CA LYS A 248 -2.31 30.69 -62.22
C LYS A 248 -1.98 32.10 -62.73
N ASN A 249 -1.15 32.86 -61.98
CA ASN A 249 -0.05 33.70 -62.50
C ASN A 249 0.95 34.17 -61.39
N GLU A 250 2.24 34.27 -61.73
CA GLU A 250 3.43 34.70 -60.94
C GLU A 250 3.73 36.22 -61.16
N SER A 251 3.93 37.09 -60.14
CA SER A 251 5.19 37.60 -59.50
C SER A 251 5.46 39.13 -59.74
N PRO A 252 6.49 39.82 -59.13
CA PRO A 252 6.46 40.77 -57.96
C PRO A 252 6.87 42.25 -58.35
N PRO A 253 7.44 43.20 -57.55
CA PRO A 253 7.87 43.26 -56.12
C PRO A 253 7.60 44.59 -55.34
N SER A 254 7.85 44.64 -54.02
CA SER A 254 8.48 45.79 -53.33
C SER A 254 8.65 45.56 -51.81
N ASP A 255 9.86 45.90 -51.35
CA ASP A 255 10.28 46.39 -50.03
C ASP A 255 9.83 45.67 -48.75
N SER A 256 10.79 45.05 -48.07
CA SER A 256 11.31 45.54 -46.78
C SER A 256 12.17 44.46 -46.13
N TYR A 257 13.40 44.81 -45.74
CA TYR A 257 14.25 43.92 -44.93
C TYR A 257 13.58 43.71 -43.58
N SER A 258 12.83 42.62 -43.43
CA SER A 258 12.49 42.09 -42.12
C SER A 258 13.68 41.25 -41.64
N THR A 259 14.33 41.72 -40.58
CA THR A 259 15.17 40.88 -39.74
C THR A 259 14.34 39.67 -39.31
N VAL A 260 14.63 38.51 -39.91
CA VAL A 260 14.07 37.22 -39.50
C VAL A 260 14.61 36.94 -38.10
N GLY A 261 13.87 37.39 -37.08
CA GLY A 261 14.04 36.91 -35.72
C GLY A 261 13.72 35.43 -35.75
N VAL A 262 14.75 34.59 -35.60
CA VAL A 262 14.58 33.16 -35.39
C VAL A 262 13.61 32.99 -34.22
N PRO A 263 12.44 32.36 -34.39
CA PRO A 263 11.62 32.02 -33.24
C PRO A 263 12.41 30.97 -32.49
N VAL A 264 13.07 31.38 -31.40
CA VAL A 264 13.63 30.44 -30.44
C VAL A 264 12.43 29.68 -29.90
N SER A 265 12.23 28.50 -30.45
CA SER A 265 11.11 27.63 -30.14
C SER A 265 11.09 27.44 -28.62
N LEU A 266 10.01 27.91 -27.97
CA LEU A 266 9.78 27.77 -26.54
C LEU A 266 9.84 26.29 -26.08
N ILE A 267 9.69 25.37 -27.04
CA ILE A 267 9.83 23.93 -26.88
C ILE A 267 11.25 23.55 -26.45
N GLY A 268 12.29 24.18 -27.00
CA GLY A 268 13.68 23.91 -26.62
C GLY A 268 13.99 24.31 -25.18
N PHE A 269 13.33 25.37 -24.69
CA PHE A 269 13.48 25.85 -23.32
C PHE A 269 12.82 24.90 -22.30
N LEU A 270 11.65 24.33 -22.64
CA LEU A 270 10.98 23.32 -21.79
C LEU A 270 11.80 22.03 -21.67
N ILE A 271 12.45 21.61 -22.75
CA ILE A 271 13.32 20.42 -22.76
C ILE A 271 14.54 20.63 -21.84
N LEU A 272 15.17 21.82 -21.88
CA LEU A 272 16.28 22.15 -20.98
C LEU A 272 15.84 22.15 -19.50
N PHE A 273 14.67 22.69 -19.17
CA PHE A 273 14.14 22.60 -17.81
C PHE A 273 13.86 21.16 -17.37
N PHE A 274 13.40 20.28 -18.27
CA PHE A 274 13.20 18.86 -17.96
C PHE A 274 14.53 18.16 -17.62
N PHE A 275 15.58 18.40 -18.39
CA PHE A 275 16.91 17.84 -18.10
C PHE A 275 17.52 18.42 -16.82
N VAL A 276 17.43 19.72 -16.60
CA VAL A 276 17.90 20.34 -15.35
C VAL A 276 17.08 19.84 -14.15
N TYR A 277 15.75 19.69 -14.26
CA TYR A 277 14.94 19.11 -13.19
C TYR A 277 15.27 17.63 -12.90
N ARG A 278 15.56 16.84 -13.94
CA ARG A 278 15.90 15.42 -13.80
C ARG A 278 17.33 15.19 -13.26
N PHE A 279 18.28 16.05 -13.61
CA PHE A 279 19.71 15.85 -13.33
C PHE A 279 20.31 16.83 -12.30
N THR A 280 19.57 17.84 -11.83
CA THR A 280 20.03 18.73 -10.76
C THR A 280 19.64 18.16 -9.39
N PRO A 281 20.54 18.12 -8.39
CA PRO A 281 20.29 17.53 -7.06
C PRO A 281 19.32 18.34 -6.18
N LEU A 282 18.54 19.27 -6.77
CA LEU A 282 17.55 20.08 -6.06
C LEU A 282 16.38 19.27 -5.51
N LYS A 283 16.11 18.06 -6.05
CA LYS A 283 15.09 17.13 -5.51
C LYS A 283 15.44 16.70 -4.07
N SER A 284 16.73 16.59 -3.74
CA SER A 284 17.21 16.29 -2.39
C SER A 284 17.17 17.53 -1.48
N TRP A 285 17.42 18.72 -2.03
CA TRP A 285 17.41 19.98 -1.29
C TRP A 285 16.00 20.36 -0.80
N ILE A 286 14.97 20.20 -1.64
CA ILE A 286 13.57 20.43 -1.27
C ILE A 286 13.12 19.44 -0.19
N ARG A 287 13.50 18.16 -0.31
CA ARG A 287 13.22 17.11 0.69
C ARG A 287 13.88 17.42 2.05
N ARG A 288 15.11 17.96 2.02
CA ARG A 288 15.85 18.39 3.22
C ARG A 288 15.26 19.65 3.88
N LYS A 289 14.65 20.55 3.11
CA LYS A 289 14.04 21.79 3.65
C LYS A 289 12.69 21.52 4.33
N LEU A 290 11.93 20.53 3.85
CA LEU A 290 10.68 20.07 4.49
C LEU A 290 10.92 19.21 5.74
N SER A 291 12.05 18.51 5.82
CA SER A 291 12.38 17.64 6.96
C SER A 291 12.96 18.38 8.19
N LYS A 292 13.08 19.72 8.16
CA LYS A 292 13.79 20.50 9.19
C LYS A 292 12.91 21.12 10.29
N LYS A 293 11.73 20.57 10.57
CA LYS A 293 11.00 20.83 11.81
C LYS A 293 10.23 19.59 12.24
N VAL A 294 10.91 18.66 12.92
CA VAL A 294 10.45 17.94 14.13
C VAL A 294 11.70 17.24 14.68
N THR A 295 12.34 17.84 15.70
CA THR A 295 13.26 17.13 16.59
C THR A 295 12.45 16.72 17.81
N PHE A 296 11.96 15.47 17.83
CA PHE A 296 11.67 14.79 19.08
C PHE A 296 12.92 14.02 19.45
N VAL A 297 13.56 14.44 20.54
CA VAL A 297 14.66 13.72 21.17
C VAL A 297 14.01 12.63 22.01
N ASP A 298 13.98 11.40 21.51
CA ASP A 298 13.60 10.24 22.32
C ASP A 298 14.86 9.73 23.02
N ASN A 299 14.96 10.06 24.31
CA ASN A 299 15.95 9.50 25.22
C ASN A 299 15.25 8.42 26.04
N ILE A 300 15.28 7.16 25.57
CA ILE A 300 14.92 5.98 26.37
C ILE A 300 15.93 4.89 26.03
N ASP A 301 17.12 5.03 26.61
CA ASP A 301 17.95 3.90 26.98
C ASP A 301 18.10 3.93 28.51
N ASN A 302 17.97 2.75 29.12
CA ASN A 302 18.15 2.43 30.54
C ASN A 302 16.95 2.67 31.47
N VAL A 303 16.05 1.69 31.55
CA VAL A 303 15.61 1.16 32.86
C VAL A 303 15.39 -0.36 32.73
N THR A 304 16.39 -1.12 33.15
CA THR A 304 16.20 -2.46 33.72
C THR A 304 17.07 -2.48 34.98
N GLU A 305 16.54 -3.07 36.05
CA GLU A 305 17.02 -3.07 37.44
C GLU A 305 16.64 -1.85 38.31
N LEU A 306 15.53 -1.99 39.06
CA LEU A 306 15.56 -2.05 40.52
C LEU A 306 14.17 -2.42 41.07
N SER A 307 14.16 -3.29 42.09
CA SER A 307 12.98 -3.90 42.70
C SER A 307 12.27 -2.99 43.71
N ASP A 308 11.06 -3.42 44.06
CA ASP A 308 10.32 -3.20 45.32
C ASP A 308 10.21 -1.77 45.86
N ASN A 309 9.02 -1.18 45.70
CA ASN A 309 8.07 -0.91 46.81
C ASN A 309 6.95 0.04 46.37
N ASN A 310 5.78 -0.18 46.96
CA ASN A 310 4.55 0.60 46.83
C ASN A 310 4.80 2.12 46.84
N SER A 311 4.27 2.82 45.82
CA SER A 311 3.69 4.15 46.01
C SER A 311 2.74 4.49 44.85
N GLU A 312 1.62 5.10 45.22
CA GLU A 312 0.51 5.51 44.37
C GLU A 312 0.96 6.40 43.20
N PHE A 313 0.50 6.10 41.98
CA PHE A 313 0.63 7.02 40.86
C PHE A 313 -0.68 7.79 40.66
N MET A 314 -0.61 9.08 40.98
CA MET A 314 -1.62 10.10 40.75
C MET A 314 -1.89 10.25 39.24
N GLY A 315 -3.14 10.05 38.82
CA GLY A 315 -3.55 10.20 37.42
C GLY A 315 -3.54 11.65 36.97
N ILE A 316 -2.78 11.95 35.91
CA ILE A 316 -2.86 13.22 35.19
C ILE A 316 -3.83 13.03 34.02
N ASN A 317 -5.04 13.56 34.19
CA ASN A 317 -6.07 13.72 33.16
C ASN A 317 -5.58 14.73 32.10
N HIS A 318 -5.55 14.33 30.82
CA HIS A 318 -5.54 15.30 29.72
C HIS A 318 -6.97 15.52 29.24
N ASP A 319 -7.58 16.57 29.79
CA ASP A 319 -8.88 17.09 29.37
C ASP A 319 -8.75 17.83 28.03
N CYS A 320 -9.60 17.45 27.08
CA CYS A 320 -9.61 17.96 25.71
C CYS A 320 -10.57 19.15 25.65
N SER A 321 -10.10 20.33 26.03
CA SER A 321 -10.94 21.55 26.03
C SER A 321 -11.09 22.12 24.61
N ILE A 322 -12.34 22.18 24.18
CA ILE A 322 -12.79 22.81 22.93
C ILE A 322 -12.68 24.34 23.09
N LEU A 323 -11.81 24.97 22.30
CA LEU A 323 -11.72 26.42 22.17
C LEU A 323 -13.03 26.98 21.59
N ARG A 324 -13.79 27.74 22.39
CA ARG A 324 -14.88 28.61 21.93
C ARG A 324 -14.36 30.03 21.77
N VAL A 325 -14.49 30.58 20.55
CA VAL A 325 -14.18 31.98 20.23
C VAL A 325 -15.40 32.85 20.59
N PRO A 326 -15.27 33.95 21.35
CA PRO A 326 -16.37 34.87 21.59
C PRO A 326 -16.51 35.89 20.45
N TYR A 327 -17.74 36.09 19.98
CA TYR A 327 -18.16 37.29 19.26
C TYR A 327 -18.67 38.30 20.28
N ASN A 328 -18.06 39.48 20.34
CA ASN A 328 -18.66 40.65 20.98
C ASN A 328 -19.51 41.38 19.94
N SER A 329 -20.75 41.67 20.31
CA SER A 329 -21.63 42.61 19.62
C SER A 329 -21.90 43.74 20.61
N ASP A 330 -21.54 44.96 20.25
CA ASP A 330 -22.16 46.20 20.72
C ASP A 330 -22.86 46.86 19.53
#